data_AF-A0A6M5J7A2-F1
#
_entry.id   AF-A0A6M5J7A2-F1
#
_cell.length_a   1.000
_cell.length_b   1.000
_cell.length_c   1.000
_cell.angle_alpha   90.00
_cell.angle_beta   90.00
_cell.angle_gamma   90.00
#
_symmetry.space_group_name_H-M   'P 1'
#
loop_
_entity.id
_entity.type
_entity.pdbx_description
1 polymer ?
#
loop_
_entity_poly.entity_id
_entity_poly.type
_entity_poly.pdbx_seq_one_letter_code
_entity_poly.pdbx_strand_id
1 'polypeptide(L)'
;MKISKIERSKLANSGDTYKALLASDADWFVRTADDLRQLRTEDKEGGLAKLSDDVFERFVASCTFANGGIAGGKTAILTTELGLKSIFEIFNRFGADDVLILSWQERDCDPNTHHCTWDFTSFCSDTTCKPIIVAADS
;
A
#
# COMPACT_ATOMS: atom_id res chain seq x y z
N MET A 1 2.65 12.98 -6.06
CA MET A 1 1.31 12.48 -6.46
C MET A 1 0.27 13.61 -6.60
N LYS A 2 -0.86 13.39 -7.29
CA LYS A 2 -2.05 14.26 -7.32
C LYS A 2 -3.11 13.78 -6.34
N ILE A 3 -3.45 14.62 -5.37
CA ILE A 3 -4.37 14.25 -4.29
C ILE A 3 -5.77 14.77 -4.61
N SER A 4 -6.59 13.89 -5.17
CA SER A 4 -8.01 14.11 -5.43
C SER A 4 -8.85 13.01 -4.80
N LYS A 5 -10.18 13.14 -4.89
CA LYS A 5 -11.08 12.03 -4.59
C LYS A 5 -10.72 10.83 -5.49
N ILE A 6 -10.59 9.65 -4.88
CA ILE A 6 -10.33 8.41 -5.62
C ILE A 6 -11.65 7.95 -6.26
N GLU A 7 -11.63 7.73 -7.57
CA GLU A 7 -12.70 7.03 -8.25
C GLU A 7 -12.53 5.53 -8.01
N ARG A 8 -13.48 4.89 -7.31
CA ARG A 8 -13.35 3.47 -6.94
C ARG A 8 -13.20 2.55 -8.15
N SER A 9 -13.71 2.94 -9.32
CA SER A 9 -13.54 2.21 -10.59
C SER A 9 -12.09 2.16 -11.10
N LYS A 10 -11.20 3.01 -10.58
CA LYS A 10 -9.77 3.02 -10.92
C LYS A 10 -8.92 2.16 -9.98
N LEU A 11 -9.52 1.63 -8.92
CA LEU A 11 -8.83 0.73 -7.99
C LEU A 11 -8.70 -0.66 -8.60
N ALA A 12 -7.54 -1.27 -8.40
CA ALA A 12 -7.31 -2.65 -8.77
C ALA A 12 -8.06 -3.60 -7.84
N ASN A 13 -8.69 -4.61 -8.41
CA ASN A 13 -9.45 -5.64 -7.69
C ASN A 13 -8.82 -7.04 -7.81
N SER A 14 -7.65 -7.12 -8.44
CA SER A 14 -6.91 -8.35 -8.68
C SER A 14 -5.42 -8.04 -8.85
N GLY A 15 -4.57 -9.06 -8.72
CA GLY A 15 -3.13 -8.90 -8.97
C GLY A 15 -2.82 -8.38 -10.38
N ASP A 16 -3.55 -8.83 -11.40
CA ASP A 16 -3.28 -8.42 -12.79
C ASP A 16 -3.74 -6.98 -13.07
N THR A 17 -4.89 -6.56 -12.54
CA THR A 17 -5.30 -5.15 -12.62
C THR A 17 -4.36 -4.25 -11.82
N TYR A 18 -3.78 -4.76 -10.73
CA TYR A 18 -2.78 -4.04 -9.95
C TYR A 18 -1.47 -3.88 -10.71
N LYS A 19 -0.97 -4.94 -11.37
CA LYS A 19 0.20 -4.84 -12.28
C LYS A 19 -0.02 -3.80 -13.38
N ALA A 20 -1.20 -3.79 -13.99
CA ALA A 20 -1.56 -2.81 -15.01
C ALA A 20 -1.54 -1.38 -14.44
N LEU A 21 -2.04 -1.18 -13.21
CA LEU A 21 -1.98 0.10 -12.53
C LEU A 21 -0.54 0.52 -12.22
N LEU A 22 0.31 -0.39 -11.75
CA LEU A 22 1.73 -0.12 -11.47
C LEU A 22 2.50 0.33 -12.72
N ALA A 23 2.19 -0.28 -13.87
CA ALA A 23 2.79 0.06 -15.17
C ALA A 23 2.20 1.32 -15.82
N SER A 24 1.08 1.85 -15.29
CA SER A 24 0.46 3.06 -15.81
C SER A 24 1.18 4.33 -15.34
N ASP A 25 0.87 5.45 -16.00
CA ASP A 25 1.30 6.81 -15.64
C ASP A 25 0.43 7.45 -14.55
N ALA A 26 -0.43 6.67 -13.89
CA ALA A 26 -1.27 7.15 -12.80
C ALA A 26 -0.42 7.79 -11.69
N ASP A 27 -0.75 9.05 -11.40
CA ASP A 27 -0.05 9.92 -10.46
C ASP A 27 -0.80 10.11 -9.13
N TRP A 28 -1.91 9.39 -8.92
CA TRP A 28 -2.83 9.60 -7.80
C TRP A 28 -2.68 8.62 -6.63
N PHE A 29 -1.86 7.57 -6.79
CA PHE A 29 -1.63 6.55 -5.75
C PHE A 29 -0.18 6.55 -5.25
N VAL A 30 0.02 6.02 -4.04
CA VAL A 30 1.30 5.99 -3.34
C VAL A 30 2.22 4.95 -3.95
N ARG A 31 3.42 5.38 -4.34
CA ARG A 31 4.48 4.51 -4.88
C ARG A 31 5.72 4.49 -3.99
N THR A 32 5.84 5.45 -3.08
CA THR A 32 7.01 5.66 -2.22
C THR A 32 6.61 6.10 -0.82
N ALA A 33 7.59 6.08 0.10
CA ALA A 33 7.41 6.66 1.45
C ALA A 33 7.17 8.18 1.40
N ASP A 34 7.72 8.88 0.42
CA ASP A 34 7.51 10.32 0.27
C ASP A 34 6.09 10.63 -0.21
N ASP A 35 5.48 9.77 -1.02
CA ASP A 35 4.06 9.88 -1.34
C ASP A 35 3.17 9.73 -0.09
N LEU A 36 3.53 8.87 0.89
CA LEU A 36 2.80 8.80 2.16
C LEU A 36 2.87 10.11 2.95
N ARG A 37 4.05 10.75 2.99
CA ARG A 37 4.25 12.05 3.66
C ARG A 37 3.52 13.17 2.95
N GLN A 38 3.55 13.17 1.62
CA GLN A 38 2.78 14.10 0.80
C GLN A 38 1.29 13.90 1.05
N LEU A 39 0.81 12.65 1.07
CA LEU A 39 -0.58 12.30 1.33
C LEU A 39 -1.06 12.79 2.70
N ARG A 40 -0.28 12.59 3.75
CA ARG A 40 -0.59 13.11 5.09
C ARG A 40 -0.75 14.64 5.10
N THR A 41 0.11 15.34 4.36
CA THR A 41 0.17 16.82 4.39
C THR A 41 -0.95 17.45 3.58
N GLU A 42 -1.28 16.87 2.42
CA GLU A 42 -2.25 17.44 1.49
C GLU A 42 -3.68 16.94 1.73
N ASP A 43 -3.88 15.71 2.19
CA ASP A 43 -5.20 15.15 2.54
C ASP A 43 -5.50 15.36 4.05
N LYS A 44 -5.75 16.61 4.43
CA LYS A 44 -5.89 17.03 5.84
C LYS A 44 -7.00 16.32 6.63
N GLU A 45 -7.98 15.74 5.93
CA GLU A 45 -9.10 14.99 6.53
C GLU A 45 -8.90 13.46 6.42
N GLY A 46 -7.86 13.03 5.69
CA GLY A 46 -7.54 11.64 5.41
C GLY A 46 -7.05 10.88 6.64
N GLY A 47 -7.09 9.54 6.57
CA GLY A 47 -6.68 8.67 7.68
C GLY A 47 -5.27 8.95 8.20
N LEU A 48 -4.31 9.24 7.32
CA LEU A 48 -2.92 9.55 7.72
C LEU A 48 -2.78 10.88 8.47
N ALA A 49 -3.61 11.88 8.15
CA ALA A 49 -3.59 13.17 8.84
C ALA A 49 -4.13 13.08 10.28
N LYS A 50 -4.92 12.05 10.58
CA LYS A 50 -5.48 11.79 11.92
C LYS A 50 -4.52 11.07 12.85
N LEU A 51 -3.46 10.47 12.31
CA LEU A 51 -2.45 9.80 13.11
C LEU A 51 -1.58 10.81 13.86
N SER A 52 -1.22 10.45 15.09
CA SER A 52 -0.12 11.11 15.79
C SER A 52 1.19 10.99 15.00
N ASP A 53 2.12 11.92 15.21
CA ASP A 53 3.41 11.91 14.49
C ASP A 53 4.19 10.61 14.72
N ASP A 54 4.19 10.09 15.95
CA ASP A 54 4.86 8.83 16.29
C ASP A 54 4.26 7.64 15.52
N VAL A 55 2.93 7.49 15.56
CA VAL A 55 2.25 6.37 14.89
C VAL A 55 2.41 6.48 13.37
N PHE A 56 2.35 7.68 12.81
CA PHE A 56 2.59 7.90 11.39
C PHE A 56 4.01 7.49 10.97
N GLU A 57 5.05 7.97 11.65
CA GLU A 57 6.42 7.63 11.26
C GLU A 57 6.74 6.15 11.48
N ARG A 58 6.19 5.52 12.53
CA ARG A 58 6.29 4.07 12.71
C ARG A 58 5.60 3.29 11.58
N PHE A 59 4.44 3.76 11.12
CA PHE A 59 3.77 3.16 9.97
C PHE A 59 4.62 3.30 8.70
N VAL A 60 5.09 4.52 8.39
CA VAL A 60 5.96 4.77 7.22
C VAL A 60 7.22 3.93 7.27
N ALA A 61 7.89 3.84 8.42
CA ALA A 61 9.08 3.02 8.61
C ALA A 61 8.82 1.50 8.46
N SER A 62 7.58 1.07 8.72
CA SER A 62 7.18 -0.32 8.50
C SER A 62 6.89 -0.64 7.04
N CYS A 63 6.59 0.36 6.21
CA CYS A 63 6.23 0.16 4.82
C CYS A 63 7.44 -0.21 3.97
N THR A 64 7.30 -1.28 3.20
CA THR A 64 8.24 -1.66 2.15
C THR A 64 7.65 -1.33 0.79
N PHE A 65 8.44 -0.74 -0.09
CA PHE A 65 8.05 -0.40 -1.46
C PHE A 65 8.91 -1.18 -2.45
N ALA A 66 8.28 -1.77 -3.46
CA ALA A 66 8.96 -2.50 -4.53
C ALA A 66 8.09 -2.50 -5.79
N ASN A 67 8.72 -2.67 -6.96
CA ASN A 67 8.05 -2.76 -8.26
C ASN A 67 7.09 -1.58 -8.54
N GLY A 68 7.45 -0.38 -8.07
CA GLY A 68 6.68 0.85 -8.29
C GLY A 68 5.43 1.00 -7.44
N GLY A 69 5.27 0.21 -6.36
CA GLY A 69 4.15 0.28 -5.43
C GLY A 69 4.46 -0.26 -4.03
N ILE A 70 3.44 -0.38 -3.20
CA ILE A 70 3.57 -0.91 -1.84
C ILE A 70 3.75 -2.43 -1.88
N ALA A 71 4.78 -2.96 -1.21
CA ALA A 71 5.05 -4.40 -1.07
C ALA A 71 4.50 -4.97 0.24
N GLY A 72 4.55 -4.18 1.32
CA GLY A 72 3.98 -4.58 2.60
C GLY A 72 4.16 -3.53 3.70
N GLY A 73 3.72 -3.86 4.89
CA GLY A 73 3.88 -3.05 6.10
C GLY A 73 3.05 -3.60 7.27
N LYS A 74 3.06 -2.89 8.41
CA LYS A 74 2.34 -3.34 9.62
C LYS A 74 0.99 -2.64 9.78
N THR A 75 -0.11 -3.33 9.44
CA THR A 75 -1.48 -2.84 9.66
C THR A 75 -1.78 -2.58 11.14
N ALA A 76 -1.19 -3.38 12.04
CA ALA A 76 -1.40 -3.25 13.48
C ALA A 76 -1.01 -1.88 14.05
N ILE A 77 -0.10 -1.15 13.39
CA ILE A 77 0.27 0.22 13.77
C ILE A 77 -0.93 1.16 13.56
N LEU A 78 -1.60 1.06 12.41
CA LEU A 78 -2.75 1.91 12.08
C LEU A 78 -3.95 1.65 12.99
N THR A 79 -4.18 0.38 13.38
CA THR A 79 -5.32 0.00 14.23
C THR A 79 -5.23 0.54 15.66
N THR A 80 -4.09 1.10 16.06
CA THR A 80 -3.95 1.74 17.38
C THR A 80 -4.74 3.04 17.51
N GLU A 81 -4.95 3.75 16.39
CA GLU A 81 -5.59 5.08 16.39
C GLU A 81 -6.73 5.20 15.38
N LEU A 82 -6.79 4.33 14.36
CA LEU A 82 -7.78 4.40 13.28
C LEU A 82 -8.79 3.26 13.32
N GLY A 83 -10.04 3.61 13.00
CA GLY A 83 -11.06 2.61 12.68
C GLY A 83 -10.87 2.02 11.28
N LEU A 84 -11.43 0.83 11.05
CA LEU A 84 -11.30 0.07 9.80
C LEU A 84 -11.61 0.90 8.54
N LYS A 85 -12.66 1.73 8.59
CA LYS A 85 -13.03 2.58 7.44
C LYS A 85 -11.86 3.46 6.98
N SER A 86 -11.17 4.13 7.90
CA SER A 86 -10.04 5.01 7.56
C SER A 86 -8.81 4.21 7.12
N ILE A 87 -8.63 3.00 7.64
CA ILE A 87 -7.57 2.08 7.19
C ILE A 87 -7.81 1.68 5.73
N PHE A 88 -9.03 1.31 5.35
CA PHE A 88 -9.38 1.02 3.96
C PHE A 88 -9.22 2.25 3.06
N GLU A 89 -9.56 3.45 3.53
CA GLU A 89 -9.30 4.70 2.79
C GLU A 89 -7.80 4.91 2.51
N ILE A 90 -6.92 4.58 3.47
CA ILE A 90 -5.47 4.61 3.28
C ILE A 90 -5.06 3.56 2.24
N PHE A 91 -5.53 2.32 2.37
CA PHE A 91 -5.18 1.26 1.42
C PHE A 91 -5.69 1.53 0.00
N ASN A 92 -6.83 2.20 -0.16
CA ASN A 92 -7.29 2.66 -1.47
C ASN A 92 -6.29 3.63 -2.13
N ARG A 93 -5.55 4.41 -1.33
CA ARG A 93 -4.45 5.27 -1.84
C ARG A 93 -3.25 4.46 -2.31
N PHE A 94 -3.18 3.16 -2.02
CA PHE A 94 -2.18 2.26 -2.60
C PHE A 94 -2.65 1.66 -3.93
N GLY A 95 -3.83 2.03 -4.41
CA GLY A 95 -4.36 1.61 -5.70
C GLY A 95 -5.15 0.31 -5.68
N ALA A 96 -5.48 -0.23 -4.51
CA ALA A 96 -6.23 -1.47 -4.33
C ALA A 96 -7.64 -1.22 -3.83
N ASP A 97 -8.60 -2.04 -4.26
CA ASP A 97 -9.96 -2.04 -3.74
C ASP A 97 -10.09 -2.93 -2.50
N ASP A 98 -11.28 -2.90 -1.87
CA ASP A 98 -11.52 -3.63 -0.63
C ASP A 98 -11.27 -5.15 -0.77
N VAL A 99 -11.53 -5.74 -1.94
CA VAL A 99 -11.33 -7.18 -2.19
C VAL A 99 -9.84 -7.51 -2.22
N LEU A 100 -9.06 -6.73 -2.96
CA LEU A 100 -7.62 -6.93 -3.06
C LEU A 100 -6.92 -6.63 -1.73
N ILE A 101 -7.36 -5.60 -1.01
CA ILE A 101 -6.84 -5.23 0.32
C ILE A 101 -6.99 -6.38 1.31
N LEU A 102 -8.16 -7.04 1.32
CA LEU A 102 -8.41 -8.18 2.19
C LEU A 102 -7.48 -9.36 1.87
N SER A 103 -7.14 -9.57 0.59
CA SER A 103 -6.19 -10.63 0.20
C SER A 103 -4.76 -10.39 0.69
N TRP A 104 -4.40 -9.14 0.98
CA TRP A 104 -3.07 -8.76 1.45
C TRP A 104 -2.91 -8.88 2.95
N GLN A 105 -4.00 -8.86 3.71
CA GLN A 105 -3.93 -8.85 5.18
C GLN A 105 -3.30 -10.15 5.71
N GLU A 106 -2.78 -10.03 6.94
CA GLU A 106 -2.21 -11.13 7.72
C GLU A 106 -0.97 -11.75 7.05
N ARG A 107 -0.22 -10.93 6.31
CA ARG A 107 0.99 -11.35 5.60
C ARG A 107 2.09 -10.30 5.69
N ASP A 108 3.34 -10.73 5.80
CA ASP A 108 4.53 -9.88 5.76
C ASP A 108 5.39 -10.21 4.54
N CYS A 109 5.97 -9.19 3.90
CA CYS A 109 6.88 -9.41 2.79
C CYS A 109 8.27 -9.76 3.32
N ASP A 110 8.68 -11.03 3.20
CA ASP A 110 10.02 -11.45 3.63
C ASP A 110 11.08 -10.86 2.68
N PRO A 111 11.98 -10.00 3.17
CA PRO A 111 12.96 -9.32 2.32
C PRO A 111 14.02 -10.28 1.74
N ASN A 112 14.17 -11.49 2.30
CA ASN A 112 15.16 -12.46 1.82
C ASN A 112 14.57 -13.36 0.73
N THR A 113 13.30 -13.74 0.87
CA THR A 113 12.64 -14.67 -0.05
C THR A 113 11.74 -13.96 -1.06
N HIS A 114 11.42 -12.68 -0.85
CA HIS A 114 10.51 -11.91 -1.70
C HIS A 114 9.13 -12.57 -1.82
N HIS A 115 8.68 -13.20 -0.74
CA HIS A 115 7.39 -13.88 -0.63
C HIS A 115 6.59 -13.36 0.56
N CYS A 116 5.27 -13.33 0.40
CA CYS A 116 4.36 -13.02 1.48
C CYS A 116 4.23 -14.23 2.43
N THR A 117 4.70 -14.07 3.66
CA THR A 117 4.63 -15.07 4.73
C THR A 117 3.55 -14.68 5.74
N TRP A 118 3.01 -15.63 6.50
CA TRP A 118 1.95 -15.34 7.47
C TRP A 118 2.42 -14.45 8.61
N ASP A 119 1.70 -13.35 8.85
CA ASP A 119 1.87 -12.46 10.01
C ASP A 119 0.59 -11.66 10.22
N PHE A 120 -0.16 -11.99 11.27
CA PHE A 120 -1.46 -11.39 11.58
C PHE A 120 -1.42 -9.87 11.81
N THR A 121 -0.25 -9.27 12.01
CA THR A 121 -0.09 -7.83 12.26
C THR A 121 0.18 -7.02 10.99
N SER A 122 0.30 -7.70 9.84
CA SER A 122 0.90 -7.16 8.63
C SER A 122 -0.04 -7.21 7.43
N PHE A 123 0.37 -6.51 6.37
CA PHE A 123 -0.16 -6.70 5.03
C PHE A 123 0.99 -6.89 4.03
N CYS A 124 0.73 -7.66 2.99
CA CYS A 124 1.71 -7.93 1.92
C CYS A 124 1.01 -8.06 0.57
N SER A 125 1.50 -7.33 -0.43
CA SER A 125 1.05 -7.46 -1.80
C SER A 125 1.92 -8.46 -2.54
N ASP A 126 1.34 -9.63 -2.85
CA ASP A 126 2.01 -10.68 -3.64
C ASP A 126 2.47 -10.22 -5.04
N THR A 127 1.94 -9.09 -5.51
CA THR A 127 2.28 -8.53 -6.83
C THR A 127 3.59 -7.77 -6.81
N THR A 128 3.85 -7.03 -5.74
CA THR A 128 5.01 -6.14 -5.59
C THR A 128 6.09 -6.75 -4.71
N CYS A 129 5.74 -7.65 -3.77
CA CYS A 129 6.72 -8.34 -2.93
C CYS A 129 7.65 -9.27 -3.73
N LYS A 130 7.16 -9.84 -4.85
CA LYS A 130 7.92 -10.78 -5.70
C LYS A 130 9.08 -10.11 -6.46
N PRO A 131 10.19 -10.84 -6.70
CA PRO A 131 11.29 -10.30 -7.49
C PRO A 131 10.89 -10.17 -8.95
N ILE A 132 11.40 -9.14 -9.64
CA ILE A 132 11.25 -9.02 -11.09
C ILE A 132 12.08 -10.13 -11.71
N ILE A 133 11.44 -11.23 -12.10
CA ILE A 133 12.05 -12.16 -13.05
C ILE A 133 12.03 -11.42 -14.38
N VAL A 134 13.08 -10.66 -14.66
CA VAL A 134 13.35 -10.21 -16.03
C VAL A 134 13.60 -11.50 -16.79
N ALA A 135 12.65 -11.92 -17.62
CA ALA A 135 12.94 -12.96 -18.59
C ALA A 135 14.11 -12.41 -19.41
N ALA A 136 15.28 -13.02 -19.26
CA ALA A 136 16.38 -12.78 -20.17
C ALA A 136 15.89 -13.31 -21.52
N ASP A 137 15.42 -12.40 -22.38
CA ASP A 137 15.13 -12.72 -23.77
C ASP A 137 16.36 -13.44 -24.33
N SER A 138 16.15 -14.70 -24.70
CA SER A 138 17.15 -15.62 -25.27
C SER A 138 17.23 -15.45 -26.78
#